data_AF-A0A177C9E3-F1
#
_entry.id   AF-A0A177C9E3-F1
#
_cell.length_a   1.000
_cell.length_b   1.000
_cell.length_c   1.000
_cell.angle_alpha   90.00
_cell.angle_beta   90.00
_cell.angle_gamma   90.00
#
_symmetry.space_group_name_H-M   'P 1'
#
loop_
_entity.id
_entity.type
_entity.pdbx_description
1 polymer ?
#
loop_
_entity_poly.entity_id
_entity_poly.type
_entity_poly.pdbx_seq_one_letter_code
_entity_poly.pdbx_strand_id
1 'polypeptide(L)'
;MVLLLGSIDLLSQFASVSLLAVAAASPSLFARNNPPQPPCVYPYTKFVYSGCFADSVASRALPFKADLEFTNATIEQCTAYCKGNNYRYAGLEYYGQCFCGASVSAVVAPEVECNFPCNGDPTQACGGEDRVSIYQDPTFPDADDVAVSADFLSLGCYTEGDSGRSLDYSQWDYLNISAMTTEMCLTACGAKGFPFAGTEFGRECYCGVVLGNGTVNAESD
;
A
#
# COMPACT_ATOMS: atom_id res chain seq x y z
N MET A 1 18.30 96.11 12.64
CA MET A 1 18.28 96.05 14.12
C MET A 1 18.69 94.64 14.50
N VAL A 2 19.84 94.52 15.16
CA VAL A 2 20.52 93.26 15.47
C VAL A 2 19.79 92.55 16.62
N LEU A 3 19.59 91.23 16.51
CA LEU A 3 19.86 90.28 17.59
C LEU A 3 19.93 88.85 17.02
N LEU A 4 21.01 88.17 17.42
CA LEU A 4 21.48 86.83 17.07
C LEU A 4 20.97 85.77 18.07
N LEU A 5 21.33 84.52 17.75
CA LEU A 5 21.46 83.30 18.60
C LEU A 5 20.18 82.43 18.66
N GLY A 6 20.19 81.12 18.39
CA GLY A 6 21.25 80.15 18.18
C GLY A 6 21.01 78.88 19.03
N SER A 7 21.00 77.70 18.38
CA SER A 7 21.42 76.38 18.90
C SER A 7 20.49 75.72 19.97
N ILE A 8 20.27 74.40 20.15
CA ILE A 8 20.92 73.12 19.77
C ILE A 8 19.85 72.00 19.87
N ASP A 9 19.96 70.99 19.03
CA ASP A 9 19.26 69.69 19.06
C ASP A 9 19.39 68.92 20.39
N LEU A 10 18.40 68.08 20.73
CA LEU A 10 18.47 66.61 20.65
C LEU A 10 17.46 65.94 21.63
N LEU A 11 16.90 64.82 21.18
CA LEU A 11 16.24 63.72 21.92
C LEU A 11 14.70 63.70 21.93
N SER A 12 14.13 62.87 21.04
CA SER A 12 13.21 61.78 21.42
C SER A 12 12.84 60.98 20.15
N GLN A 13 13.51 59.86 19.91
CA GLN A 13 13.09 58.88 18.90
C GLN A 13 11.98 58.01 19.51
N PHE A 14 10.77 58.11 18.95
CA PHE A 14 9.68 57.21 19.28
C PHE A 14 9.94 55.84 18.64
N ALA A 15 10.33 54.86 19.46
CA ALA A 15 10.38 53.46 19.03
C ALA A 15 8.95 52.91 18.93
N SER A 16 8.47 52.69 17.70
CA SER A 16 7.20 52.02 17.42
C SER A 16 7.34 50.51 17.67
N VAL A 17 6.82 50.03 18.81
CA VAL A 17 6.71 48.60 19.09
C VAL A 17 5.58 48.03 18.24
N SER A 18 5.93 47.30 17.19
CA SER A 18 4.97 46.56 16.36
C SER A 18 4.60 45.25 17.08
N LEU A 19 3.35 45.12 17.51
CA LEU A 19 2.81 43.84 17.98
C LEU A 19 2.66 42.89 16.77
N LEU A 20 3.49 41.85 16.72
CA LEU A 20 3.26 40.69 15.84
C LEU A 20 2.21 39.79 16.51
N ALA A 21 0.99 39.82 15.99
CA ALA A 21 -0.04 38.84 16.36
C ALA A 21 0.34 37.47 15.78
N VAL A 22 0.74 36.54 16.65
CA VAL A 22 0.91 35.13 16.26
C VAL A 22 -0.47 34.52 16.15
N ALA A 23 -0.96 34.34 14.92
CA ALA A 23 -2.15 33.56 14.65
C ALA A 23 -1.83 32.08 14.95
N ALA A 24 -2.34 31.56 16.06
CA ALA A 24 -2.32 30.13 16.33
C ALA A 24 -3.24 29.45 15.30
N ALA A 25 -2.65 28.74 14.34
CA ALA A 25 -3.39 27.87 13.46
C ALA A 25 -3.87 26.66 14.28
N SER A 26 -5.16 26.64 14.63
CA SER A 26 -5.81 25.45 15.19
C SER A 26 -5.75 24.33 14.14
N PRO A 27 -5.14 23.17 14.43
CA PRO A 27 -5.23 22.05 13.50
C PRO A 27 -6.70 21.65 13.38
N SER A 28 -7.23 21.75 12.17
CA SER A 28 -8.55 21.19 11.85
C SER A 28 -8.44 19.67 11.98
N LEU A 29 -8.97 19.11 13.07
CA LEU A 29 -9.19 17.67 13.18
C LEU A 29 -10.27 17.29 12.16
N PHE A 30 -9.85 16.80 10.99
CA PHE A 30 -10.75 16.13 10.08
C PHE A 30 -11.15 14.81 10.71
N ALA A 31 -12.39 14.72 11.21
CA ALA A 31 -13.00 13.45 11.51
C ALA A 31 -13.04 12.64 10.21
N ARG A 32 -12.28 11.53 10.14
CA ARG A 32 -12.46 10.55 9.06
C ARG A 32 -13.86 9.94 9.23
N ASN A 33 -14.84 10.52 8.55
CA ASN A 33 -16.20 10.00 8.46
C ASN A 33 -16.22 8.80 7.51
N ASN A 34 -15.40 7.78 7.76
CA ASN A 34 -15.59 6.52 7.07
C ASN A 34 -16.81 5.85 7.74
N PRO A 35 -17.91 5.60 7.02
CA PRO A 35 -19.05 4.90 7.60
C PRO A 35 -18.54 3.57 8.18
N PRO A 36 -18.95 3.21 9.42
CA PRO A 36 -18.54 1.95 10.02
C PRO A 36 -18.93 0.82 9.08
N GLN A 37 -17.92 0.05 8.64
CA GLN A 37 -18.13 -1.10 7.77
C GLN A 37 -19.09 -2.07 8.49
N PRO A 38 -20.02 -2.72 7.77
CA PRO A 38 -20.89 -3.71 8.38
C PRO A 38 -20.04 -4.78 9.10
N PRO A 39 -20.49 -5.30 10.26
CA PRO A 39 -19.76 -6.33 10.95
C PRO A 39 -19.54 -7.52 10.02
N CYS A 40 -18.30 -8.01 9.96
CA CYS A 40 -17.95 -9.17 9.16
C CYS A 40 -18.83 -10.35 9.61
N VAL A 41 -19.61 -10.89 8.69
CA VAL A 41 -20.57 -11.98 8.98
C VAL A 41 -19.85 -13.31 9.23
N TYR A 42 -18.59 -13.41 8.81
CA TYR A 42 -17.75 -14.60 8.95
C TYR A 42 -16.72 -14.42 10.09
N PRO A 43 -16.47 -15.48 10.89
CA PRO A 43 -15.45 -15.43 11.92
C PRO A 43 -14.08 -15.17 11.30
N TYR A 44 -13.36 -14.18 11.84
CA TYR A 44 -12.00 -13.87 11.41
C TYR A 44 -11.07 -15.05 11.70
N THR A 45 -10.52 -15.64 10.64
CA THR A 45 -9.47 -16.64 10.74
C THR A 45 -8.12 -15.95 10.54
N LYS A 46 -7.26 -16.05 11.56
CA LYS A 46 -5.90 -15.48 11.55
C LYS A 46 -5.06 -16.12 10.46
N PHE A 47 -4.17 -15.32 9.87
CA PHE A 47 -3.12 -15.87 9.01
C PHE A 47 -2.16 -16.73 9.84
N VAL A 48 -1.52 -17.69 9.17
CA VAL A 48 -0.58 -18.64 9.77
C VAL A 48 0.84 -18.32 9.26
N TYR A 49 1.81 -18.27 10.18
CA TYR A 49 3.20 -18.08 9.81
C TYR A 49 3.67 -19.19 8.86
N SER A 50 4.29 -18.78 7.75
CA SER A 50 4.68 -19.66 6.65
C SER A 50 6.19 -19.69 6.41
N GLY A 51 6.96 -18.93 7.19
CA GLY A 51 8.42 -18.96 7.19
C GLY A 51 9.08 -17.61 6.90
N CYS A 52 10.40 -17.62 6.97
CA CYS A 52 11.26 -16.49 6.63
C CYS A 52 11.69 -16.56 5.15
N PHE A 53 11.63 -15.44 4.44
CA PHE A 53 12.01 -15.37 3.02
C PHE A 53 12.94 -14.18 2.77
N ALA A 54 13.80 -14.32 1.75
CA ALA A 54 14.61 -13.22 1.26
C ALA A 54 13.72 -12.13 0.63
N ASP A 55 14.06 -10.87 0.83
CA ASP A 55 13.41 -9.75 0.16
C ASP A 55 14.45 -8.81 -0.48
N SER A 56 14.01 -7.97 -1.42
CA SER A 56 14.83 -6.86 -1.91
C SER A 56 13.97 -5.79 -2.57
N VAL A 57 14.41 -4.53 -2.48
CA VAL A 57 13.79 -3.41 -3.21
C VAL A 57 13.73 -3.61 -4.73
N ALA A 58 14.68 -4.34 -5.33
CA ALA A 58 14.73 -4.61 -6.76
C ALA A 58 13.79 -5.76 -7.18
N SER A 59 13.49 -6.67 -6.26
CA SER A 59 12.65 -7.84 -6.50
C SER A 59 11.94 -8.21 -5.21
N ARG A 60 10.80 -7.56 -4.97
CA ARG A 60 10.05 -7.73 -3.74
C ARG A 60 9.40 -9.12 -3.67
N ALA A 61 9.51 -9.76 -2.51
CA ALA A 61 8.86 -11.04 -2.22
C ALA A 61 7.33 -10.93 -2.31
N LEU A 62 6.79 -9.82 -1.79
CA LEU A 62 5.38 -9.42 -1.86
C LEU A 62 5.29 -8.02 -2.49
N PRO A 63 4.55 -7.83 -3.59
CA PRO A 63 4.66 -6.62 -4.40
C PRO A 63 3.96 -5.39 -3.82
N PHE A 64 2.99 -5.53 -2.93
CA PHE A 64 2.19 -4.40 -2.46
C PHE A 64 2.57 -3.98 -1.07
N LYS A 65 3.01 -2.73 -0.90
CA LYS A 65 3.22 -2.17 0.43
C LYS A 65 1.90 -1.67 1.02
N ALA A 66 1.55 -2.15 2.20
CA ALA A 66 0.38 -1.65 2.92
C ALA A 66 0.65 -0.24 3.48
N ASP A 67 -0.38 0.61 3.46
CA ASP A 67 -0.36 1.92 4.12
C ASP A 67 -0.68 1.77 5.62
N LEU A 68 0.30 1.27 6.38
CA LEU A 68 0.24 1.13 7.83
C LEU A 68 1.25 2.04 8.51
N GLU A 69 0.89 2.53 9.70
CA GLU A 69 1.79 3.36 10.51
C GLU A 69 2.98 2.54 11.01
N PHE A 70 4.16 2.80 10.44
CA PHE A 70 5.39 2.05 10.73
C PHE A 70 5.75 2.00 12.22
N THR A 71 5.51 3.07 12.97
CA THR A 71 5.85 3.21 14.40
C THR A 71 4.96 2.38 15.32
N ASN A 72 3.83 1.87 14.83
CA ASN A 72 2.87 1.12 15.63
C ASN A 72 2.48 -0.21 14.96
N ALA A 73 3.28 -0.68 14.01
CA ALA A 73 3.02 -1.87 13.21
C ALA A 73 3.08 -3.16 14.06
N THR A 74 2.09 -4.03 13.91
CA THR A 74 2.05 -5.39 14.48
C THR A 74 1.75 -6.44 13.41
N ILE A 75 1.98 -7.72 13.73
CA ILE A 75 1.58 -8.85 12.87
C ILE A 75 0.07 -8.80 12.60
N GLU A 76 -0.74 -8.54 13.62
CA GLU A 76 -2.20 -8.50 13.51
C GLU A 76 -2.67 -7.39 12.55
N GLN A 77 -2.07 -6.21 12.63
CA GLN A 77 -2.44 -5.10 11.74
C GLN A 77 -2.11 -5.42 10.29
N CYS A 78 -0.91 -5.96 10.04
CA CYS A 78 -0.49 -6.31 8.69
C CYS A 78 -1.35 -7.43 8.09
N THR A 79 -1.54 -8.52 8.83
CA THR A 79 -2.36 -9.65 8.38
C THR A 79 -3.82 -9.25 8.18
N ALA A 80 -4.39 -8.42 9.07
CA ALA A 80 -5.75 -7.90 8.90
C ALA A 80 -5.87 -6.98 7.67
N TYR A 81 -4.88 -6.12 7.41
CA TYR A 81 -4.87 -5.25 6.24
C TYR A 81 -4.85 -6.09 4.94
N CYS A 82 -3.93 -7.05 4.84
CA CYS A 82 -3.83 -7.89 3.65
C CYS A 82 -5.08 -8.76 3.46
N LYS A 83 -5.62 -9.36 4.54
CA LYS A 83 -6.87 -10.13 4.48
C LYS A 83 -8.06 -9.29 4.02
N GLY A 84 -8.20 -8.09 4.57
CA GLY A 84 -9.29 -7.16 4.22
C GLY A 84 -9.24 -6.67 2.77
N ASN A 85 -8.07 -6.76 2.13
CA ASN A 85 -7.86 -6.47 0.72
C ASN A 85 -7.74 -7.74 -0.15
N ASN A 86 -8.22 -8.89 0.35
CA ASN A 86 -8.26 -10.15 -0.37
C ASN A 86 -6.88 -10.63 -0.87
N TYR A 87 -5.80 -10.31 -0.17
CA TYR A 87 -4.49 -10.90 -0.44
C TYR A 87 -4.33 -12.23 0.28
N ARG A 88 -3.72 -13.21 -0.41
CA ARG A 88 -3.42 -14.54 0.15
C ARG A 88 -2.30 -14.50 1.18
N TYR A 89 -1.32 -13.62 0.98
CA TYR A 89 -0.14 -13.50 1.82
C TYR A 89 0.02 -12.10 2.38
N ALA A 90 0.51 -12.06 3.61
CA ALA A 90 1.00 -10.87 4.29
C ALA A 90 2.48 -11.10 4.66
N GLY A 91 3.27 -10.05 4.68
CA GLY A 91 4.68 -10.11 4.99
C GLY A 91 5.11 -8.92 5.82
N LEU A 92 5.91 -9.16 6.85
CA LEU A 92 6.50 -8.10 7.67
C LEU A 92 8.01 -8.10 7.49
N GLU A 93 8.56 -6.94 7.13
CA GLU A 93 9.99 -6.68 6.94
C GLU A 93 10.42 -5.54 7.89
N TYR A 94 11.69 -5.51 8.30
CA TYR A 94 12.33 -4.36 8.95
C TYR A 94 11.48 -3.67 10.03
N TYR A 95 11.20 -4.35 11.14
CA TYR A 95 10.44 -3.84 12.30
C TYR A 95 8.94 -3.59 12.08
N GLY A 96 8.39 -3.92 10.90
CA GLY A 96 6.95 -3.86 10.63
C GLY A 96 6.54 -3.11 9.37
N GLN A 97 7.43 -2.98 8.39
CA GLN A 97 7.00 -2.69 7.02
C GLN A 97 6.11 -3.83 6.54
N CYS A 98 4.85 -3.51 6.24
CA CYS A 98 3.88 -4.51 5.83
C CYS A 98 3.75 -4.58 4.32
N PHE A 99 3.78 -5.80 3.79
CA PHE A 99 3.57 -6.08 2.39
C PHE A 99 2.50 -7.16 2.20
N CYS A 100 1.78 -7.12 1.09
CA CYS A 100 0.75 -8.07 0.72
C CYS A 100 1.04 -8.64 -0.67
N GLY A 101 0.53 -9.84 -0.95
CA GLY A 101 0.64 -10.44 -2.27
C GLY A 101 -0.28 -11.64 -2.47
N ALA A 102 -0.51 -11.97 -3.73
CA ALA A 102 -1.25 -13.17 -4.13
C ALA A 102 -0.36 -14.43 -4.14
N SER A 103 0.95 -14.24 -4.32
CA SER A 103 1.99 -15.26 -4.27
C SER A 103 3.24 -14.71 -3.58
N VAL A 104 4.11 -15.61 -3.14
CA VAL A 104 5.44 -15.28 -2.58
C VAL A 104 6.47 -15.55 -3.67
N SER A 105 7.10 -14.50 -4.19
CA SER A 105 8.10 -14.59 -5.27
C SER A 105 9.53 -14.46 -4.73
N ALA A 106 9.89 -15.33 -3.77
CA ALA A 106 11.18 -15.29 -3.09
C ALA A 106 11.66 -16.67 -2.64
N VAL A 107 12.96 -16.78 -2.36
CA VAL A 107 13.55 -17.98 -1.77
C VAL A 107 13.44 -17.96 -0.25
N VAL A 108 13.30 -19.14 0.36
CA VAL A 108 13.30 -19.32 1.81
C VAL A 108 14.65 -18.87 2.38
N ALA A 109 14.61 -18.16 3.50
CA ALA A 109 15.76 -17.71 4.28
C ALA A 109 15.81 -18.38 5.66
N PRO A 110 16.95 -18.38 6.36
CA PRO A 110 17.03 -18.89 7.72
C PRO A 110 16.12 -18.12 8.69
N GLU A 111 15.35 -18.84 9.51
CA GLU A 111 14.41 -18.27 10.49
C GLU A 111 15.04 -17.25 11.44
N VAL A 112 16.32 -17.43 11.78
CA VAL A 112 17.07 -16.52 12.65
C VAL A 112 17.22 -15.11 12.07
N GLU A 113 17.06 -14.96 10.75
CA GLU A 113 17.18 -13.66 10.07
C GLU A 113 15.86 -12.88 10.05
N CYS A 114 14.75 -13.50 10.46
CA CYS A 114 13.43 -12.87 10.63
C CYS A 114 13.08 -12.65 12.11
N ASN A 115 13.96 -12.01 12.87
CA ASN A 115 13.85 -11.88 14.32
C ASN A 115 13.75 -10.43 14.84
N PHE A 116 13.58 -9.45 13.96
CA PHE A 116 13.46 -8.05 14.39
C PHE A 116 12.13 -7.86 15.14
N PRO A 117 12.14 -7.19 16.30
CA PRO A 117 10.92 -6.93 17.04
C PRO A 117 9.97 -6.03 16.24
N CYS A 118 8.67 -6.24 16.33
CA CYS A 118 7.71 -5.30 15.76
C CYS A 118 7.71 -3.97 16.53
N ASN A 119 7.59 -2.84 15.81
CA ASN A 119 7.54 -1.52 16.45
C ASN A 119 6.32 -1.34 17.38
N GLY A 120 5.16 -1.88 16.99
CA GLY A 120 3.93 -1.81 17.80
C GLY A 120 3.83 -2.87 18.90
N ASP A 121 4.59 -3.97 18.79
CA ASP A 121 4.65 -5.03 19.80
C ASP A 121 6.02 -5.74 19.78
N PRO A 122 6.95 -5.35 20.68
CA PRO A 122 8.29 -5.93 20.71
C PRO A 122 8.35 -7.42 21.07
N THR A 123 7.24 -8.03 21.46
CA THR A 123 7.16 -9.48 21.73
C THR A 123 6.97 -10.31 20.46
N GLN A 124 6.68 -9.66 19.33
CA GLN A 124 6.46 -10.24 18.03
C GLN A 124 7.67 -10.07 17.11
N ALA A 125 7.84 -10.99 16.16
CA ALA A 125 8.89 -10.91 15.13
C ALA A 125 8.32 -10.38 13.79
N CYS A 126 8.91 -9.30 13.28
CA CYS A 126 8.51 -8.55 12.11
C CYS A 126 9.63 -8.52 11.04
N GLY A 127 10.10 -9.70 10.65
CA GLY A 127 11.12 -9.84 9.61
C GLY A 127 12.53 -9.46 10.06
N GLY A 128 13.32 -8.93 9.14
CA GLY A 128 14.69 -8.50 9.34
C GLY A 128 15.14 -7.53 8.24
N GLU A 129 16.45 -7.32 8.14
CA GLU A 129 17.05 -6.56 7.03
C GLU A 129 16.98 -7.39 5.74
N ASP A 130 16.25 -6.92 4.73
CA ASP A 130 16.00 -7.65 3.48
C ASP A 130 15.44 -9.07 3.73
N ARG A 131 14.66 -9.22 4.81
CA ARG A 131 14.03 -10.49 5.23
C ARG A 131 12.60 -10.25 5.65
N VAL A 132 11.71 -11.03 5.05
CA VAL A 132 10.28 -10.91 5.26
C VAL A 132 9.73 -12.15 5.98
N SER A 133 9.08 -11.92 7.11
CA SER A 133 8.27 -12.93 7.79
C SER A 133 6.94 -13.09 7.05
N ILE A 134 6.72 -14.22 6.38
CA ILE A 134 5.51 -14.45 5.59
C ILE A 134 4.43 -15.13 6.43
N TYR A 135 3.20 -14.67 6.24
CA TYR A 135 1.99 -15.22 6.82
C TYR A 135 0.98 -15.50 5.69
N GLN A 136 0.31 -16.65 5.74
CA GLN A 136 -0.66 -17.09 4.75
C GLN A 136 -2.07 -17.09 5.33
N ASP A 137 -3.05 -16.66 4.55
CA ASP A 137 -4.45 -16.88 4.85
C ASP A 137 -4.85 -18.35 4.62
N PRO A 138 -5.18 -19.13 5.67
CA PRO A 138 -5.62 -20.52 5.51
C PRO A 138 -7.03 -20.64 4.92
N THR A 139 -7.77 -19.54 4.81
CA THR A 139 -9.13 -19.50 4.23
C THR A 139 -9.15 -19.03 2.78
N PHE A 140 -7.98 -18.67 2.23
CA PHE A 140 -7.89 -18.34 0.82
C PHE A 140 -8.08 -19.62 -0.01
N PRO A 141 -8.98 -19.62 -1.01
CA PRO A 141 -9.19 -20.79 -1.85
C PRO A 141 -7.87 -21.26 -2.49
N ASP A 142 -7.60 -22.56 -2.46
CA ASP A 142 -6.42 -23.08 -3.14
C ASP A 142 -6.56 -22.88 -4.66
N ALA A 143 -5.43 -22.69 -5.34
CA ALA A 143 -5.42 -22.47 -6.79
C ALA A 143 -5.97 -23.69 -7.55
N ASP A 144 -6.03 -24.86 -6.92
CA ASP A 144 -6.66 -26.06 -7.48
C ASP A 144 -8.21 -26.02 -7.38
N ASP A 145 -8.77 -25.20 -6.48
CA ASP A 145 -10.22 -24.95 -6.36
C ASP A 145 -10.67 -23.76 -7.22
N VAL A 146 -9.75 -22.87 -7.59
CA VAL A 146 -9.93 -21.82 -8.60
C VAL A 146 -9.24 -22.31 -9.86
N ALA A 147 -9.91 -23.17 -10.63
CA ALA A 147 -9.36 -23.71 -11.87
C ALA A 147 -8.72 -22.58 -12.71
N VAL A 148 -7.38 -22.52 -12.70
CA VAL A 148 -6.61 -21.73 -13.65
C VAL A 148 -6.74 -22.46 -14.99
N SER A 149 -7.92 -22.32 -15.59
CA SER A 149 -8.16 -22.79 -16.93
C SER A 149 -7.32 -21.94 -17.87
N ALA A 150 -6.69 -22.56 -18.87
CA ALA A 150 -6.22 -21.84 -20.05
C ALA A 150 -7.36 -21.07 -20.73
N ASP A 151 -8.62 -21.42 -20.42
CA ASP A 151 -9.82 -20.67 -20.75
C ASP A 151 -10.03 -19.53 -19.75
N PHE A 152 -9.26 -18.45 -19.91
CA PHE A 152 -9.54 -17.21 -19.21
C PHE A 152 -10.97 -16.75 -19.50
N LEU A 153 -11.76 -16.53 -18.45
CA LEU A 153 -13.10 -15.96 -18.61
C LEU A 153 -12.97 -14.46 -18.88
N SER A 154 -13.30 -14.04 -20.10
CA SER A 154 -13.43 -12.61 -20.39
C SER A 154 -14.63 -12.05 -19.62
N LEU A 155 -14.38 -11.07 -18.76
CA LEU A 155 -15.43 -10.32 -18.07
C LEU A 155 -15.95 -9.13 -18.90
N GLY A 156 -15.33 -8.86 -20.06
CA GLY A 156 -15.60 -7.68 -20.88
C GLY A 156 -14.75 -6.47 -20.50
N CYS A 157 -15.14 -5.30 -21.00
CA CYS A 157 -14.48 -4.03 -20.71
C CYS A 157 -14.98 -3.45 -19.39
N TYR A 158 -14.08 -2.89 -18.60
CA TYR A 158 -14.39 -2.19 -17.35
C TYR A 158 -13.75 -0.81 -17.34
N THR A 159 -14.39 0.15 -16.69
CA THR A 159 -13.83 1.49 -16.47
C THR A 159 -12.69 1.43 -15.45
N GLU A 160 -11.74 2.37 -15.52
CA GLU A 160 -10.83 2.63 -14.38
C GLU A 160 -11.63 3.01 -13.11
N GLY A 161 -11.00 2.87 -11.94
CA GLY A 161 -11.65 3.19 -10.66
C GLY A 161 -11.84 4.69 -10.44
N ASP A 162 -12.88 5.07 -9.69
CA ASP A 162 -13.17 6.47 -9.36
C ASP A 162 -12.09 7.12 -8.48
N SER A 163 -11.28 6.30 -7.80
CA SER A 163 -10.22 6.73 -6.89
C SER A 163 -8.96 5.88 -7.02
N GLY A 164 -8.51 5.62 -8.25
CA GLY A 164 -7.28 4.88 -8.51
C GLY A 164 -7.41 3.91 -9.68
N ARG A 165 -6.59 2.87 -9.68
CA ARG A 165 -6.59 1.85 -10.73
C ARG A 165 -7.65 0.79 -10.48
N SER A 166 -8.25 0.25 -11.55
CA SER A 166 -9.08 -0.96 -11.44
C SER A 166 -8.28 -2.19 -11.02
N LEU A 167 -7.07 -2.31 -11.55
CA LEU A 167 -6.10 -3.35 -11.23
C LEU A 167 -4.77 -2.66 -10.94
N ASP A 168 -4.28 -2.80 -9.72
CA ASP A 168 -3.23 -1.91 -9.21
C ASP A 168 -1.80 -2.41 -9.50
N TYR A 169 -1.63 -3.66 -9.95
CA TYR A 169 -0.30 -4.23 -10.17
C TYR A 169 0.16 -4.21 -11.64
N SER A 170 0.84 -3.13 -12.00
CA SER A 170 1.48 -2.98 -13.31
C SER A 170 2.52 -4.08 -13.58
N GLN A 171 2.47 -4.67 -14.77
CA GLN A 171 3.50 -5.57 -15.31
C GLN A 171 4.52 -4.85 -16.21
N TRP A 172 4.49 -3.52 -16.27
CA TRP A 172 5.32 -2.74 -17.20
C TRP A 172 6.82 -3.07 -17.12
N ASP A 173 7.33 -3.27 -15.90
CA ASP A 173 8.75 -3.57 -15.68
C ASP A 173 9.14 -5.04 -15.96
N TYR A 174 8.15 -5.92 -16.12
CA TYR A 174 8.35 -7.38 -16.22
C TYR A 174 8.01 -7.94 -17.60
N LEU A 175 7.24 -7.22 -18.41
CA LEU A 175 6.80 -7.67 -19.72
C LEU A 175 7.31 -6.79 -20.84
N ASN A 176 7.48 -7.39 -22.02
CA ASN A 176 7.78 -6.63 -23.23
C ASN A 176 6.49 -5.95 -23.76
N ILE A 177 6.24 -4.74 -23.26
CA ILE A 177 5.10 -3.89 -23.62
C ILE A 177 5.00 -3.55 -25.12
N SER A 178 6.11 -3.67 -25.86
CA SER A 178 6.14 -3.37 -27.30
C SER A 178 5.52 -4.50 -28.13
N ALA A 179 5.32 -5.68 -27.53
CA ALA A 179 4.67 -6.84 -28.12
C ALA A 179 3.53 -7.36 -27.21
N MET A 180 2.90 -6.47 -26.44
CA MET A 180 1.88 -6.86 -25.45
C MET A 180 0.65 -7.52 -26.10
N THR A 181 0.22 -8.66 -25.58
CA THR A 181 -1.04 -9.32 -25.93
C THR A 181 -1.87 -9.60 -24.67
N THR A 182 -3.19 -9.73 -24.82
CA THR A 182 -4.07 -10.12 -23.70
C THR A 182 -3.63 -11.45 -23.09
N GLU A 183 -3.25 -12.43 -23.90
CA GLU A 183 -2.77 -13.74 -23.45
C GLU A 183 -1.47 -13.64 -22.62
N MET A 184 -0.52 -12.81 -23.04
CA MET A 184 0.70 -12.56 -22.28
C MET A 184 0.40 -11.93 -20.92
N CYS A 185 -0.54 -10.99 -20.87
CA CYS A 185 -0.94 -10.35 -19.61
C CYS A 185 -1.60 -11.36 -18.66
N LEU A 186 -2.58 -12.11 -19.18
CA LEU A 186 -3.30 -13.14 -18.45
C LEU A 186 -2.35 -14.21 -17.90
N THR A 187 -1.40 -14.67 -18.72
CA THR A 187 -0.37 -15.65 -18.31
C THR A 187 0.54 -15.09 -17.21
N ALA A 188 1.00 -13.85 -17.35
CA ALA A 188 1.89 -13.22 -16.37
C ALA A 188 1.22 -12.98 -15.02
N CYS A 189 -0.03 -12.50 -15.03
CA CYS A 189 -0.81 -12.29 -13.83
C CYS A 189 -1.17 -13.63 -13.15
N GLY A 190 -1.60 -14.62 -13.94
CA GLY A 190 -1.90 -15.97 -13.43
C GLY A 190 -0.67 -16.65 -12.81
N ALA A 191 0.50 -16.54 -13.43
CA ALA A 191 1.76 -17.06 -12.88
C ALA A 191 2.15 -16.43 -11.54
N LYS A 192 1.68 -15.21 -11.27
CA LYS A 192 1.85 -14.50 -9.99
C LYS A 192 0.68 -14.69 -9.03
N GLY A 193 -0.29 -15.56 -9.37
CA GLY A 193 -1.43 -15.91 -8.53
C GLY A 193 -2.57 -14.89 -8.53
N PHE A 194 -2.57 -13.93 -9.46
CA PHE A 194 -3.64 -12.94 -9.55
C PHE A 194 -4.87 -13.52 -10.26
N PRO A 195 -6.06 -13.45 -9.66
CA PRO A 195 -7.32 -13.88 -10.27
C PRO A 195 -7.83 -12.91 -11.35
N PHE A 196 -7.37 -11.66 -11.37
CA PHE A 196 -7.73 -10.68 -12.39
C PHE A 196 -6.50 -10.17 -13.14
N ALA A 197 -6.67 -10.02 -14.45
CA ALA A 197 -5.72 -9.37 -15.34
C ALA A 197 -6.48 -8.48 -16.32
N GLY A 198 -5.86 -7.36 -16.71
CA GLY A 198 -6.46 -6.42 -17.65
C GLY A 198 -5.38 -5.78 -18.51
N THR A 199 -5.67 -5.62 -19.80
CA THR A 199 -4.83 -4.84 -20.71
C THR A 199 -5.45 -3.47 -20.94
N GLU A 200 -4.63 -2.42 -20.85
CA GLU A 200 -5.04 -1.03 -21.10
C GLU A 200 -4.22 -0.40 -22.23
N PHE A 201 -4.83 0.53 -22.97
CA PHE A 201 -4.20 1.30 -24.05
C PHE A 201 -3.43 0.48 -25.11
N GLY A 202 -3.75 -0.81 -25.24
CA GLY A 202 -3.13 -1.75 -26.17
C GLY A 202 -1.69 -2.14 -25.86
N ARG A 203 -1.11 -1.69 -24.74
CA ARG A 203 0.31 -1.94 -24.38
C ARG A 203 0.55 -2.21 -22.90
N GLU A 204 -0.40 -1.88 -22.05
CA GLU A 204 -0.25 -1.98 -20.62
C GLU A 204 -0.90 -3.27 -20.12
N CYS A 205 -0.36 -3.82 -19.04
CA CYS A 205 -0.88 -5.01 -18.39
C CYS A 205 -0.90 -4.78 -16.89
N TYR A 206 -2.05 -5.05 -16.27
CA TYR A 206 -2.28 -4.88 -14.85
C TYR A 206 -2.91 -6.14 -14.26
N CYS A 207 -2.51 -6.47 -13.04
CA CYS A 207 -3.05 -7.58 -12.28
C CYS A 207 -3.72 -7.11 -10.99
N GLY A 208 -4.63 -7.91 -10.45
CA GLY A 208 -5.27 -7.61 -9.17
C GLY A 208 -5.93 -8.83 -8.54
N VAL A 209 -6.11 -8.78 -7.22
CA VAL A 209 -6.88 -9.78 -6.46
C VAL A 209 -8.36 -9.42 -6.35
N VAL A 210 -8.70 -8.16 -6.61
CA VAL A 210 -10.05 -7.59 -6.70
C VAL A 210 -10.07 -6.49 -7.76
N LEU A 211 -11.26 -6.13 -8.24
CA LEU A 211 -11.46 -4.91 -9.00
C LEU A 211 -11.53 -3.71 -8.04
N GLY A 212 -10.87 -2.62 -8.41
CA GLY A 212 -10.83 -1.37 -7.64
C GLY A 212 -12.21 -0.75 -7.43
N ASN A 213 -12.33 0.08 -6.39
CA ASN A 213 -13.59 0.76 -6.10
C ASN A 213 -14.01 1.70 -7.24
N GLY A 214 -15.30 1.71 -7.59
CA GLY A 214 -15.84 2.49 -8.72
C GLY A 214 -15.62 1.88 -10.10
N THR A 215 -14.93 0.74 -10.20
CA THR A 215 -14.82 -0.01 -11.46
C THR A 215 -16.18 -0.60 -11.85
N VAL A 216 -16.71 -0.21 -13.02
CA VAL A 216 -18.00 -0.70 -13.55
C VAL A 216 -17.82 -1.28 -14.95
N ASN A 217 -18.75 -2.14 -15.37
CA ASN A 217 -18.74 -2.70 -16.71
C ASN A 217 -19.02 -1.59 -17.75
N ALA A 218 -18.18 -1.50 -18.77
CA ALA A 218 -18.25 -0.44 -19.78
C ALA A 218 -19.27 -0.71 -20.90
N GLU A 219 -19.89 -1.90 -20.94
CA GLU A 219 -20.93 -2.24 -21.93
C GLU A 219 -22.37 -1.98 -21.42
N SER A 220 -22.53 -1.38 -20.24
CA SER A 220 -23.83 -0.96 -19.72
C SER A 220 -24.22 0.50 -20.04
N ASP A 221 -23.53 1.16 -20.97
CA ASP A 221 -23.86 2.50 -21.50
C ASP A 221 -24.34 2.46 -22.97
#